data_AF-A0AAG5D4V4-F1
#
_entry.id   AF-A0AAG5D4V4-F1
#
_cell.length_a   1.000
_cell.length_b   1.000
_cell.length_c   1.000
_cell.angle_alpha   90.00
_cell.angle_beta   90.00
_cell.angle_gamma   90.00
#
_symmetry.space_group_name_H-M   'P 1'
#
loop_
_entity.id
_entity.type
_entity.pdbx_description
1 polymer ?
#
loop_
_entity_poly.entity_id
_entity_poly.type
_entity_poly.pdbx_seq_one_letter_code
_entity_poly.pdbx_strand_id
1 'polypeptide(L)'
;MTEALAERLLDLHCRLLTLYIIQDADSLHWESAHPFFESERGSYTIQMWWLYMQGTKQDLWNSVPPTMAQRVFAGMLNETLTVLTVRYTQTVPSRARSMLLLVDISNVLLCVGELLPAICANGEAFVGLNLPNQSKIIRDIHAKCQELFCCLLLRGISLGNLYKITKKGVHGGIAMFNQRQGLIVPWTIFVMPRLFPANQNAHWAARCSELPTSTAISLELKVLLAAPQANWWLLLKVLLMREAHLSSLIFHHLIRNLPSCDNFIPSSKQPSVSRDCLSKKCEGFLCGLECNDIVQWALEQNDPIGQSNYQVLMGLTYIVIMAGKTSDINKTLISALEKSKMNDWASCLDRRQVWNQKRPPWLEAILHLIYPILGPIVHMLVSAVQTTASMYQAMSLSLSCFSEMWDCIPDCFYTVTNCLSEILPAEIRPLGDSVLIQLLYIALYSKLLEVAETEAEVEAKADRQHASAGGPNASSSSGAA
;
A
#
# COMPACT_ATOMS: atom_id res chain seq x y z
N MET A 1 -10.35 12.16 26.85
CA MET A 1 -11.46 12.67 26.00
C MET A 1 -11.67 11.79 24.76
N THR A 2 -10.61 11.46 24.02
CA THR A 2 -10.64 10.55 22.85
C THR A 2 -11.17 9.14 23.16
N GLU A 3 -10.76 8.56 24.29
CA GLU A 3 -11.25 7.23 24.72
C GLU A 3 -12.74 7.22 25.04
N ALA A 4 -13.20 8.22 25.81
CA ALA A 4 -14.62 8.38 26.12
C ALA A 4 -15.47 8.59 24.86
N LEU A 5 -14.97 9.32 23.86
CA LEU A 5 -15.64 9.48 22.57
C LEU A 5 -15.72 8.14 21.82
N ALA A 6 -14.64 7.36 21.79
CA ALA A 6 -14.62 6.05 21.13
C ALA A 6 -15.62 5.08 21.78
N GLU A 7 -15.72 5.08 23.11
CA GLU A 7 -16.70 4.27 23.82
C GLU A 7 -18.14 4.70 23.52
N ARG A 8 -18.41 6.01 23.42
CA ARG A 8 -19.75 6.52 23.10
C ARG A 8 -20.15 6.23 21.65
N LEU A 9 -19.22 6.34 20.71
CA LEU A 9 -19.46 5.95 19.31
C LEU A 9 -19.72 4.45 19.20
N LEU A 10 -18.92 3.64 19.88
CA LEU A 10 -19.13 2.19 19.93
C LEU A 10 -20.52 1.85 20.50
N ASP A 11 -20.88 2.41 21.66
CA ASP A 11 -22.20 2.19 22.29
C ASP A 11 -23.34 2.60 21.36
N LEU A 12 -23.24 3.77 20.72
CA LEU A 12 -24.24 4.26 19.77
C LEU A 12 -24.46 3.27 18.62
N HIS A 13 -23.39 2.89 17.92
CA HIS A 13 -23.50 1.99 16.77
C HIS A 13 -23.95 0.58 17.17
N CYS A 14 -23.44 0.05 18.30
CA CYS A 14 -23.89 -1.23 18.83
C CYS A 14 -25.38 -1.22 19.17
N ARG A 15 -25.89 -0.16 19.81
CA ARG A 15 -27.32 -0.02 20.13
C ARG A 15 -28.16 0.09 18.86
N LEU A 16 -27.73 0.86 17.87
CA LEU A 16 -28.43 0.98 16.60
C LEU A 16 -28.54 -0.39 15.89
N LEU A 17 -27.43 -1.12 15.81
CA LEU A 17 -27.40 -2.45 15.22
C LEU A 17 -28.28 -3.44 15.98
N THR A 18 -28.13 -3.52 17.30
CA THR A 18 -28.79 -4.54 18.13
C THR A 18 -30.26 -4.29 18.41
N LEU A 19 -30.72 -3.03 18.37
CA LEU A 19 -32.12 -2.67 18.63
C LEU A 19 -32.95 -2.51 17.37
N TYR A 20 -32.36 -2.01 16.27
CA TYR A 20 -33.13 -1.65 15.07
C TYR A 20 -32.85 -2.54 13.86
N ILE A 21 -31.60 -2.93 13.63
CA ILE A 21 -31.22 -3.67 12.41
C ILE A 21 -31.37 -5.17 12.61
N ILE A 22 -30.91 -5.66 13.76
CA ILE A 22 -30.79 -7.09 14.04
C ILE A 22 -32.10 -7.68 14.59
N GLN A 23 -33.16 -6.90 14.77
CA GLN A 23 -34.43 -7.28 15.43
C GLN A 23 -35.64 -7.37 14.47
N ASP A 24 -35.43 -7.67 13.20
CA ASP A 24 -36.53 -7.78 12.23
C ASP A 24 -37.46 -8.97 12.54
N ALA A 25 -38.73 -8.70 12.84
CA ALA A 25 -39.68 -9.72 13.30
C ALA A 25 -39.92 -10.84 12.27
N ASP A 26 -40.02 -10.49 10.98
CA ASP A 26 -40.33 -11.44 9.91
C ASP A 26 -39.15 -12.36 9.60
N SER A 27 -37.94 -11.82 9.61
CA SER A 27 -36.69 -12.58 9.50
C SER A 27 -36.49 -13.52 10.69
N LEU A 28 -36.98 -13.14 11.88
CA LEU A 28 -36.78 -13.87 13.14
C LEU A 28 -37.91 -14.85 13.48
N HIS A 29 -38.95 -14.96 12.65
CA HIS A 29 -40.02 -15.94 12.85
C HIS A 29 -39.60 -17.35 12.39
N TRP A 30 -38.70 -17.96 13.14
CA TRP A 30 -38.06 -19.25 12.82
C TRP A 30 -39.02 -20.45 12.82
N GLU A 31 -40.11 -20.36 13.58
CA GLU A 31 -41.11 -21.43 13.72
C GLU A 31 -42.18 -21.42 12.61
N SER A 32 -42.14 -20.42 11.72
CA SER A 32 -43.12 -20.29 10.63
C SER A 32 -43.25 -21.57 9.81
N ALA A 33 -44.47 -21.98 9.52
CA ALA A 33 -44.74 -23.09 8.60
C ALA A 33 -44.40 -22.74 7.13
N HIS A 34 -44.26 -21.45 6.80
CA HIS A 34 -43.95 -20.98 5.45
C HIS A 34 -42.45 -20.72 5.26
N PRO A 35 -41.89 -21.01 4.08
CA PRO A 35 -40.52 -20.62 3.75
C PRO A 35 -40.40 -19.09 3.74
N PHE A 36 -39.22 -18.59 4.08
CA PHE A 36 -38.93 -17.16 3.99
C PHE A 36 -38.76 -16.79 2.52
N PHE A 37 -39.61 -15.90 2.00
CA PHE A 37 -39.59 -15.45 0.60
C PHE A 37 -39.35 -16.60 -0.38
N GLU A 38 -40.15 -17.67 -0.25
CA GLU A 38 -40.09 -18.84 -1.14
C GLU A 38 -38.70 -19.52 -1.23
N SER A 39 -37.84 -19.29 -0.23
CA SER A 39 -36.45 -19.76 -0.17
C SER A 39 -35.50 -19.13 -1.20
N GLU A 40 -35.88 -18.01 -1.82
CA GLU A 40 -35.04 -17.34 -2.82
C GLU A 40 -33.94 -16.45 -2.23
N ARG A 41 -34.09 -16.04 -0.96
CA ARG A 41 -33.26 -14.99 -0.36
C ARG A 41 -32.88 -15.28 1.10
N GLY A 42 -31.74 -14.75 1.52
CA GLY A 42 -31.34 -14.67 2.94
C GLY A 42 -32.10 -13.58 3.67
N SER A 43 -32.01 -13.53 5.01
CA SER A 43 -32.78 -12.59 5.81
C SER A 43 -32.39 -11.13 5.58
N TYR A 44 -33.37 -10.23 5.74
CA TYR A 44 -33.11 -8.79 5.67
C TYR A 44 -32.19 -8.34 6.80
N THR A 45 -32.27 -8.99 7.96
CA THR A 45 -31.39 -8.72 9.10
C THR A 45 -29.92 -8.78 8.70
N ILE A 46 -29.47 -9.84 8.02
CA ILE A 46 -28.06 -9.99 7.65
C ILE A 46 -27.66 -9.05 6.51
N GLN A 47 -28.56 -8.84 5.53
CA GLN A 47 -28.32 -7.88 4.44
C GLN A 47 -28.14 -6.46 4.96
N MET A 48 -29.04 -6.01 5.85
CA MET A 48 -28.99 -4.68 6.44
C MET A 48 -27.81 -4.53 7.41
N TRP A 49 -27.50 -5.57 8.19
CA TRP A 49 -26.30 -5.59 9.03
C TRP A 49 -25.02 -5.39 8.20
N TRP A 50 -24.86 -6.14 7.10
CA TRP A 50 -23.72 -5.99 6.20
C TRP A 50 -23.62 -4.57 5.63
N LEU A 51 -24.71 -4.04 5.08
CA LEU A 51 -24.74 -2.70 4.48
C LEU A 51 -24.38 -1.63 5.52
N TYR A 52 -24.93 -1.73 6.73
CA TYR A 52 -24.62 -0.80 7.81
C TYR A 52 -23.16 -0.89 8.26
N MET A 53 -22.62 -2.11 8.40
CA MET A 53 -21.21 -2.31 8.77
C MET A 53 -20.27 -1.71 7.72
N GLN A 54 -20.56 -1.88 6.42
CA GLN A 54 -19.75 -1.29 5.36
C GLN A 54 -19.86 0.23 5.29
N GLY A 55 -21.07 0.78 5.40
CA GLY A 55 -21.28 2.23 5.44
C GLY A 55 -20.56 2.87 6.63
N THR A 56 -20.75 2.32 7.83
CA THR A 56 -20.10 2.83 9.04
C THR A 56 -18.60 2.69 8.99
N LYS A 57 -18.05 1.62 8.39
CA LYS A 57 -16.60 1.48 8.18
C LYS A 57 -16.07 2.67 7.36
N GLN A 58 -16.72 3.00 6.25
CA GLN A 58 -16.33 4.13 5.41
C GLN A 58 -16.44 5.46 6.16
N ASP A 59 -17.53 5.67 6.91
CA ASP A 59 -17.72 6.90 7.68
C ASP A 59 -16.67 7.05 8.79
N LEU A 60 -16.36 5.98 9.52
CA LEU A 60 -15.33 5.97 10.55
C LEU A 60 -13.95 6.28 9.96
N TRP A 61 -13.63 5.75 8.77
CA TRP A 61 -12.32 5.96 8.12
C TRP A 61 -12.13 7.43 7.74
N ASN A 62 -13.22 8.13 7.42
CA ASN A 62 -13.20 9.54 7.01
C ASN A 62 -13.39 10.53 8.18
N SER A 63 -13.93 10.08 9.31
CA SER A 63 -14.39 10.98 10.39
C SER A 63 -13.55 10.94 11.66
N VAL A 64 -12.82 9.86 11.92
CA VAL A 64 -12.02 9.70 13.16
C VAL A 64 -10.62 9.18 12.87
N PRO A 65 -9.65 9.38 13.79
CA PRO A 65 -8.29 8.84 13.62
C PRO A 65 -8.28 7.32 13.38
N PRO A 66 -7.33 6.78 12.60
CA PRO A 66 -7.33 5.39 12.13
C PRO A 66 -7.37 4.35 13.25
N THR A 67 -6.61 4.58 14.32
CA THR A 67 -6.55 3.67 15.48
C THR A 67 -7.88 3.64 16.24
N MET A 68 -8.56 4.78 16.31
CA MET A 68 -9.89 4.90 16.90
C MET A 68 -10.95 4.26 15.99
N ALA A 69 -10.89 4.52 14.68
CA ALA A 69 -11.77 3.92 13.68
C ALA A 69 -11.73 2.39 13.75
N GLN A 70 -10.51 1.80 13.71
CA GLN A 70 -10.32 0.35 13.82
C GLN A 70 -10.81 -0.20 15.15
N ARG A 71 -10.54 0.49 16.27
CA ARG A 71 -11.00 0.05 17.60
C ARG A 71 -12.53 0.01 17.69
N VAL A 72 -13.20 1.09 17.26
CA VAL A 72 -14.67 1.18 17.28
C VAL A 72 -15.26 0.11 16.35
N PHE A 73 -14.76 0.00 15.13
CA PHE A 73 -15.24 -0.98 14.16
C PHE A 73 -15.02 -2.43 14.62
N ALA A 74 -13.86 -2.73 15.22
CA ALA A 74 -13.58 -4.05 15.80
C ALA A 74 -14.53 -4.38 16.96
N GLY A 75 -14.83 -3.40 17.82
CA GLY A 75 -15.83 -3.53 18.88
C GLY A 75 -17.22 -3.81 18.32
N MET A 76 -17.68 -3.02 17.34
CA MET A 76 -18.99 -3.20 16.70
C MET A 76 -19.13 -4.60 16.11
N LEU A 77 -18.12 -5.06 15.37
CA LEU A 77 -18.10 -6.39 14.78
C LEU A 77 -18.18 -7.48 15.87
N ASN A 78 -17.37 -7.35 16.93
CA ASN A 78 -17.32 -8.33 18.02
C ASN A 78 -18.63 -8.42 18.82
N GLU A 79 -19.26 -7.28 19.14
CA GLU A 79 -20.50 -7.23 19.91
C GLU A 79 -21.68 -7.73 19.09
N THR A 80 -21.81 -7.29 17.82
CA THR A 80 -22.89 -7.77 16.96
C THR A 80 -22.75 -9.24 16.61
N LEU A 81 -21.52 -9.75 16.41
CA LEU A 81 -21.30 -11.18 16.24
C LEU A 81 -21.69 -11.98 17.49
N THR A 82 -21.52 -11.44 18.70
CA THR A 82 -21.99 -12.12 19.92
C THR A 82 -23.51 -12.37 19.85
N VAL A 83 -24.28 -11.34 19.46
CA VAL A 83 -25.74 -11.46 19.32
C VAL A 83 -26.11 -12.48 18.25
N LEU A 84 -25.47 -12.40 17.08
CA LEU A 84 -25.75 -13.31 15.95
C LEU A 84 -25.36 -14.76 16.29
N THR A 85 -24.21 -14.99 16.92
CA THR A 85 -23.74 -16.31 17.34
C THR A 85 -24.71 -16.94 18.34
N VAL A 86 -25.07 -16.22 19.40
CA VAL A 86 -26.04 -16.73 20.40
C VAL A 86 -27.37 -17.06 19.74
N ARG A 87 -27.90 -16.17 18.91
CA ARG A 87 -29.16 -16.38 18.21
C ARG A 87 -29.12 -17.64 17.34
N TYR A 88 -28.21 -17.70 16.37
CA TYR A 88 -28.22 -18.77 15.38
C TYR A 88 -27.85 -20.14 15.95
N THR A 89 -27.09 -20.18 17.05
CA THR A 89 -26.79 -21.44 17.74
C THR A 89 -27.97 -21.97 18.57
N GLN A 90 -28.82 -21.07 19.10
CA GLN A 90 -29.96 -21.43 19.95
C GLN A 90 -31.28 -21.59 19.18
N THR A 91 -31.40 -21.00 17.98
CA THR A 91 -32.61 -21.08 17.17
C THR A 91 -33.00 -22.52 16.82
N VAL A 92 -34.30 -22.81 16.94
CA VAL A 92 -34.91 -24.06 16.47
C VAL A 92 -35.81 -23.73 15.27
N PRO A 93 -35.30 -23.83 14.01
CA PRO A 93 -36.10 -23.49 12.85
C PRO A 93 -37.10 -24.60 12.51
N SER A 94 -38.24 -24.21 11.95
CA SER A 94 -39.14 -25.13 11.27
C SER A 94 -38.45 -25.79 10.07
N ARG A 95 -39.04 -26.86 9.54
CA ARG A 95 -38.53 -27.50 8.31
C ARG A 95 -38.43 -26.51 7.15
N ALA A 96 -39.40 -25.61 7.02
CA ALA A 96 -39.45 -24.59 5.96
C ALA A 96 -38.41 -23.48 6.13
N ARG A 97 -37.95 -23.22 7.37
CA ARG A 97 -36.96 -22.17 7.69
C ARG A 97 -35.54 -22.71 7.89
N SER A 98 -35.34 -24.02 7.84
CA SER A 98 -34.03 -24.65 8.03
C SER A 98 -32.98 -24.17 7.01
N MET A 99 -33.36 -24.01 5.74
CA MET A 99 -32.46 -23.49 4.70
C MET A 99 -32.08 -22.02 4.92
N LEU A 100 -33.02 -21.19 5.42
CA LEU A 100 -32.74 -19.79 5.75
C LEU A 100 -31.62 -19.70 6.80
N LEU A 101 -31.68 -20.54 7.85
CA LEU A 101 -30.63 -20.58 8.88
C LEU A 101 -29.25 -20.85 8.26
N LEU A 102 -29.14 -21.82 7.35
CA LEU A 102 -27.87 -22.16 6.70
C LEU A 102 -27.37 -21.02 5.80
N VAL A 103 -28.28 -20.40 5.04
CA VAL A 103 -27.97 -19.25 4.18
C VAL A 103 -27.48 -18.06 5.01
N ASP A 104 -28.17 -17.73 6.09
CA ASP A 104 -27.82 -16.62 6.97
C ASP A 104 -26.45 -16.83 7.63
N ILE A 105 -26.20 -18.01 8.21
CA ILE A 105 -24.90 -18.30 8.81
C ILE A 105 -23.78 -18.23 7.76
N SER A 106 -24.01 -18.77 6.56
CA SER A 106 -23.04 -18.70 5.46
C SER A 106 -22.76 -17.24 5.08
N ASN A 107 -23.80 -16.42 4.94
CA ASN A 107 -23.68 -15.00 4.62
C ASN A 107 -22.94 -14.24 5.73
N VAL A 108 -23.22 -14.52 7.00
CA VAL A 108 -22.47 -13.93 8.13
C VAL A 108 -20.98 -14.26 8.01
N LEU A 109 -20.62 -15.53 7.80
CA LEU A 109 -19.22 -15.93 7.65
C LEU A 109 -18.53 -15.24 6.46
N LEU A 110 -19.19 -15.20 5.30
CA LEU A 110 -18.70 -14.50 4.11
C LEU A 110 -18.50 -13.00 4.36
N CYS A 111 -19.48 -12.36 5.00
CA CYS A 111 -19.39 -10.95 5.39
C CYS A 111 -18.22 -10.71 6.34
N VAL A 112 -18.06 -11.53 7.38
CA VAL A 112 -16.93 -11.40 8.31
C VAL A 112 -15.61 -11.59 7.59
N GLY A 113 -15.49 -12.50 6.63
CA GLY A 113 -14.26 -12.68 5.83
C GLY A 113 -13.85 -11.42 5.06
N GLU A 114 -14.78 -10.53 4.73
CA GLU A 114 -14.51 -9.26 4.05
C GLU A 114 -14.38 -8.07 5.02
N LEU A 115 -14.97 -8.13 6.22
CA LEU A 115 -14.84 -7.09 7.26
C LEU A 115 -13.58 -7.26 8.12
N LEU A 116 -13.20 -8.51 8.42
CA LEU A 116 -12.10 -8.85 9.33
C LEU A 116 -10.73 -8.27 8.91
N PRO A 117 -10.34 -8.23 7.62
CA PRO A 117 -9.06 -7.64 7.21
C PRO A 117 -8.85 -6.20 7.70
N ALA A 118 -9.93 -5.43 7.84
CA ALA A 118 -9.87 -4.02 8.25
C ALA A 118 -9.40 -3.81 9.70
N ILE A 119 -9.49 -4.85 10.54
CA ILE A 119 -9.12 -4.82 11.97
C ILE A 119 -7.89 -5.67 12.29
N CYS A 120 -7.41 -6.47 11.33
CA CYS A 120 -6.24 -7.32 11.50
C CYS A 120 -4.95 -6.53 11.31
N ALA A 121 -3.90 -6.90 12.05
CA ALA A 121 -2.57 -6.29 11.91
C ALA A 121 -1.74 -6.90 10.75
N ASN A 122 -2.00 -8.17 10.41
CA ASN A 122 -1.27 -8.92 9.39
C ASN A 122 -2.09 -10.11 8.89
N GLY A 123 -1.59 -10.77 7.84
CA GLY A 123 -2.22 -11.95 7.24
C GLY A 123 -2.39 -13.13 8.21
N GLU A 124 -1.50 -13.33 9.19
CA GLU A 124 -1.62 -14.39 10.19
C GLU A 124 -2.84 -14.19 11.09
N ALA A 125 -3.03 -12.96 11.58
CA ALA A 125 -4.19 -12.59 12.38
C ALA A 125 -5.50 -12.79 11.61
N PHE A 126 -5.50 -12.58 10.29
CA PHE A 126 -6.68 -12.73 9.44
C PHE A 126 -7.13 -14.19 9.27
N VAL A 127 -6.19 -15.14 9.19
CA VAL A 127 -6.51 -16.58 9.05
C VAL A 127 -6.56 -17.33 10.39
N GLY A 128 -6.36 -16.60 11.50
CA GLY A 128 -6.31 -17.15 12.85
C GLY A 128 -5.09 -18.04 13.11
N LEU A 129 -3.95 -17.73 12.47
CA LEU A 129 -2.65 -18.27 12.87
C LEU A 129 -2.14 -17.56 14.12
N ASN A 130 -1.45 -18.30 14.99
CA ASN A 130 -0.85 -17.76 16.22
C ASN A 130 -1.84 -16.95 17.10
N LEU A 131 -3.12 -17.35 17.16
CA LEU A 131 -4.17 -16.69 17.94
C LEU A 131 -3.79 -16.29 19.38
N PRO A 132 -3.02 -17.07 20.16
CA PRO A 132 -2.61 -16.67 21.50
C PRO A 132 -1.87 -15.32 21.55
N ASN A 133 -1.15 -14.97 20.48
CA ASN A 133 -0.39 -13.73 20.37
C ASN A 133 -1.21 -12.56 19.79
N GLN A 134 -2.45 -12.82 19.38
CA GLN A 134 -3.33 -11.81 18.79
C GLN A 134 -4.18 -11.09 19.85
N SER A 135 -4.79 -9.97 19.46
CA SER A 135 -5.67 -9.22 20.35
C SER A 135 -6.87 -10.05 20.78
N LYS A 136 -7.38 -9.79 22.00
CA LYS A 136 -8.55 -10.49 22.54
C LYS A 136 -9.74 -10.44 21.58
N ILE A 137 -10.01 -9.27 20.99
CA ILE A 137 -11.13 -9.07 20.05
C ILE A 137 -10.99 -9.99 18.82
N ILE A 138 -9.81 -10.08 18.21
CA ILE A 138 -9.59 -10.95 17.05
C ILE A 138 -9.83 -12.41 17.43
N ARG A 139 -9.32 -12.84 18.58
CA ARG A 139 -9.57 -14.21 19.10
C ARG A 139 -11.04 -14.49 19.31
N ASP A 140 -11.77 -13.56 19.92
CA ASP A 140 -13.20 -13.69 20.20
C ASP A 140 -14.01 -13.78 18.90
N ILE A 141 -13.65 -12.99 17.88
CA ILE A 141 -14.26 -13.06 16.54
C ILE A 141 -14.01 -14.43 15.90
N HIS A 142 -12.77 -14.93 15.89
CA HIS A 142 -12.48 -16.26 15.34
C HIS A 142 -13.23 -17.37 16.09
N ALA A 143 -13.35 -17.28 17.42
CA ALA A 143 -14.10 -18.24 18.21
C ALA A 143 -15.60 -18.23 17.84
N LYS A 144 -16.22 -17.04 17.76
CA LYS A 144 -17.63 -16.87 17.37
C LYS A 144 -17.92 -17.37 15.95
N CYS A 145 -17.03 -17.06 15.00
CA CYS A 145 -17.14 -17.57 13.63
C CYS A 145 -16.93 -19.09 13.56
N GLN A 146 -16.04 -19.65 14.39
CA GLN A 146 -15.87 -21.09 14.47
C GLN A 146 -17.11 -21.79 15.03
N GLU A 147 -17.76 -21.22 16.04
CA GLU A 147 -19.04 -21.74 16.58
C GLU A 147 -20.15 -21.69 15.53
N LEU A 148 -20.31 -20.56 14.84
CA LEU A 148 -21.23 -20.41 13.73
C LEU A 148 -20.96 -21.43 12.61
N PHE A 149 -19.69 -21.63 12.25
CA PHE A 149 -19.29 -22.61 11.26
C PHE A 149 -19.59 -24.06 11.70
N CYS A 150 -19.35 -24.40 12.96
CA CYS A 150 -19.76 -25.69 13.50
C CYS A 150 -21.28 -25.86 13.47
N CYS A 151 -22.05 -24.81 13.78
CA CYS A 151 -23.51 -24.83 13.66
C CYS A 151 -23.96 -25.07 12.22
N LEU A 152 -23.37 -24.37 11.24
CA LEU A 152 -23.62 -24.55 9.81
C LEU A 152 -23.38 -26.00 9.39
N LEU A 153 -22.25 -26.57 9.77
CA LEU A 153 -21.90 -27.96 9.43
C LEU A 153 -22.87 -28.96 10.06
N LEU A 154 -23.13 -28.86 11.36
CA LEU A 154 -23.98 -29.82 12.06
C LEU A 154 -25.45 -29.75 11.62
N ARG A 155 -25.96 -28.56 11.29
CA ARG A 155 -27.33 -28.38 10.83
C ARG A 155 -27.49 -28.66 9.33
N GLY A 156 -26.44 -28.49 8.53
CA GLY A 156 -26.48 -28.63 7.07
C GLY A 156 -26.12 -30.02 6.54
N ILE A 157 -25.41 -30.85 7.30
CA ILE A 157 -25.00 -32.19 6.86
C ILE A 157 -26.18 -33.17 6.89
N SER A 158 -26.24 -34.07 5.90
CA SER A 158 -27.21 -35.17 5.92
C SER A 158 -26.90 -36.15 7.05
N LEU A 159 -27.93 -36.65 7.72
CA LEU A 159 -27.77 -37.54 8.88
C LEU A 159 -26.93 -38.78 8.56
N GLY A 160 -27.03 -39.31 7.34
CA GLY A 160 -26.24 -40.45 6.88
C GLY A 160 -24.73 -40.15 6.80
N ASN A 161 -24.35 -38.94 6.39
CA ASN A 161 -22.94 -38.52 6.39
C ASN A 161 -22.46 -38.24 7.82
N LEU A 162 -23.30 -37.62 8.66
CA LEU A 162 -22.97 -37.40 10.07
C LEU A 162 -22.69 -38.72 10.79
N TYR A 163 -23.54 -39.74 10.59
CA TYR A 163 -23.36 -41.07 11.17
C TYR A 163 -22.05 -41.71 10.73
N LYS A 164 -21.68 -41.63 9.45
CA LYS A 164 -20.42 -42.18 8.94
C LYS A 164 -19.19 -41.53 9.61
N ILE A 165 -19.22 -40.22 9.81
CA ILE A 165 -18.11 -39.47 10.41
C ILE A 165 -18.03 -39.71 11.92
N THR A 166 -19.18 -39.76 12.60
CA THR A 166 -19.28 -39.95 14.06
C THR A 166 -19.15 -41.40 14.52
N LYS A 167 -19.17 -42.38 13.60
CA LYS A 167 -19.05 -43.82 13.92
C LYS A 167 -17.82 -44.18 14.76
N LYS A 168 -16.73 -43.40 14.65
CA LYS A 168 -15.48 -43.57 15.42
C LYS A 168 -15.44 -42.73 16.72
N GLY A 169 -16.57 -42.17 17.15
CA GLY A 169 -16.69 -41.26 18.30
C GLY A 169 -16.45 -39.80 17.93
N VAL A 170 -17.09 -38.88 18.67
CA VAL A 170 -17.05 -37.43 18.43
C VAL A 170 -15.63 -36.87 18.57
N HIS A 171 -14.86 -37.37 19.55
CA HIS A 171 -13.49 -36.93 19.83
C HIS A 171 -12.43 -37.53 18.89
N GLY A 172 -12.72 -38.67 18.25
CA GLY A 172 -11.78 -39.38 17.36
C GLY A 172 -12.03 -39.17 15.86
N GLY A 173 -13.28 -38.89 15.46
CA GLY A 173 -13.68 -38.79 14.05
C GLY A 173 -13.78 -37.35 13.51
N ILE A 174 -14.00 -36.36 14.37
CA ILE A 174 -14.29 -35.00 13.94
C ILE A 174 -13.18 -34.05 14.38
N ALA A 175 -12.25 -33.79 13.47
CA ALA A 175 -11.14 -32.86 13.70
C ALA A 175 -11.58 -31.41 14.02
N MET A 176 -12.82 -31.01 13.69
CA MET A 176 -13.32 -29.66 13.96
C MET A 176 -13.56 -29.36 15.45
N PHE A 177 -13.73 -30.38 16.29
CA PHE A 177 -13.88 -30.23 17.74
C PHE A 177 -12.54 -30.31 18.50
N ASN A 178 -11.52 -30.87 17.86
CA ASN A 178 -10.17 -30.87 18.39
C ASN A 178 -9.50 -29.59 17.87
N GLN A 179 -9.64 -28.48 18.60
CA GLN A 179 -8.96 -27.22 18.26
C GLN A 179 -7.45 -27.49 18.14
N ARG A 180 -6.95 -27.52 16.90
CA ARG A 180 -5.52 -27.63 16.63
C ARG A 180 -4.93 -26.24 16.79
N GLN A 181 -4.38 -25.99 17.98
CA GLN A 181 -3.73 -24.72 18.28
C GLN A 181 -2.63 -24.43 17.25
N GLY A 182 -2.64 -23.22 16.70
CA GLY A 182 -1.60 -22.77 15.76
C GLY A 182 -1.84 -23.09 14.29
N LEU A 183 -2.94 -23.74 13.90
CA LEU A 183 -3.32 -23.93 12.50
C LEU A 183 -4.32 -22.88 12.02
N ILE A 184 -4.48 -22.78 10.69
CA ILE A 184 -5.52 -21.96 10.07
C ILE A 184 -6.90 -22.41 10.54
N VAL A 185 -7.75 -21.44 10.86
CA VAL A 185 -9.09 -21.72 11.36
C VAL A 185 -10.00 -22.22 10.22
N PRO A 186 -10.75 -23.32 10.39
CA PRO A 186 -11.52 -23.91 9.29
C PRO A 186 -12.52 -22.98 8.59
N TRP A 187 -13.16 -22.07 9.33
CA TRP A 187 -14.13 -21.16 8.75
C TRP A 187 -13.50 -20.19 7.73
N THR A 188 -12.23 -19.80 7.89
CA THR A 188 -11.57 -18.89 6.95
C THR A 188 -11.26 -19.59 5.63
N ILE A 189 -10.97 -20.90 5.66
CA ILE A 189 -10.80 -21.74 4.47
C ILE A 189 -12.12 -21.83 3.71
N PHE A 190 -13.22 -22.03 4.43
CA PHE A 190 -14.57 -22.08 3.85
C PHE A 190 -14.93 -20.77 3.11
N VAL A 191 -14.63 -19.62 3.72
CA VAL A 191 -14.95 -18.30 3.13
C VAL A 191 -14.04 -17.95 1.96
N MET A 192 -12.81 -18.48 1.92
CA MET A 192 -11.80 -18.14 0.91
C MET A 192 -11.28 -19.36 0.13
N PRO A 193 -12.16 -20.09 -0.57
CA PRO A 193 -11.77 -21.34 -1.25
C PRO A 193 -10.75 -21.12 -2.36
N ARG A 194 -10.70 -19.92 -2.95
CA ARG A 194 -9.72 -19.56 -3.99
C ARG A 194 -8.30 -19.41 -3.45
N LEU A 195 -8.15 -19.00 -2.19
CA LEU A 195 -6.85 -18.84 -1.54
C LEU A 195 -6.33 -20.16 -0.95
N PHE A 196 -7.23 -21.10 -0.68
CA PHE A 196 -6.96 -22.40 -0.08
C PHE A 196 -7.56 -23.54 -0.92
N PRO A 197 -7.02 -23.80 -2.12
CA PRO A 197 -7.53 -24.87 -2.97
C PRO A 197 -7.25 -26.25 -2.34
N ALA A 198 -8.16 -27.20 -2.53
CA ALA A 198 -8.12 -28.52 -1.88
C ALA A 198 -6.89 -29.37 -2.24
N ASN A 199 -6.22 -29.05 -3.36
CA ASN A 199 -4.99 -29.71 -3.79
C ASN A 199 -3.75 -29.24 -3.01
N GLN A 200 -3.87 -28.19 -2.20
CA GLN A 200 -2.78 -27.65 -1.40
C GLN A 200 -3.03 -28.01 0.08
N ASN A 201 -2.04 -28.62 0.72
CA ASN A 201 -2.05 -28.92 2.15
C ASN A 201 -1.90 -27.66 3.03
N ALA A 202 -2.32 -26.50 2.54
CA ALA A 202 -2.21 -25.20 3.21
C ALA A 202 -2.99 -25.16 4.54
N HIS A 203 -4.02 -25.99 4.70
CA HIS A 203 -4.77 -26.14 5.96
C HIS A 203 -3.93 -26.74 7.11
N TRP A 204 -2.79 -27.37 6.80
CA TRP A 204 -1.81 -27.84 7.79
C TRP A 204 -0.72 -26.81 8.11
N ALA A 205 -0.74 -25.65 7.48
CA ALA A 205 0.25 -24.62 7.75
C ALA A 205 0.10 -24.10 9.18
N ALA A 206 1.21 -24.10 9.92
CA ALA A 206 1.30 -23.53 11.27
C ALA A 206 1.89 -22.10 11.26
N ARG A 207 2.46 -21.68 10.13
CA ARG A 207 3.11 -20.37 9.96
C ARG A 207 2.85 -19.81 8.58
N CYS A 208 2.84 -18.49 8.44
CA CYS A 208 2.73 -17.86 7.11
C CYS A 208 3.86 -18.25 6.14
N SER A 209 5.03 -18.66 6.65
CA SER A 209 6.16 -19.12 5.84
C SER A 209 5.89 -20.43 5.08
N GLU A 210 5.02 -21.28 5.60
CA GLU A 210 4.67 -22.59 5.01
C GLU A 210 3.60 -22.46 3.92
N LEU A 211 2.92 -21.31 3.87
CA LEU A 211 1.93 -21.04 2.84
C LEU A 211 2.61 -20.80 1.47
N PRO A 212 1.92 -21.16 0.36
CA PRO A 212 2.35 -20.78 -0.97
C PRO A 212 2.56 -19.27 -1.10
N THR A 213 3.52 -18.86 -1.94
CA THR A 213 3.87 -17.45 -2.17
C THR A 213 2.65 -16.60 -2.52
N SER A 214 1.80 -17.06 -3.44
CA SER A 214 0.58 -16.35 -3.86
C SER A 214 -0.41 -16.17 -2.72
N THR A 215 -0.66 -17.22 -1.93
CA THR A 215 -1.57 -17.17 -0.78
C THR A 215 -1.04 -16.23 0.30
N ALA A 216 0.23 -16.36 0.68
CA ALA A 216 0.85 -15.53 1.71
C ALA A 216 0.80 -14.03 1.34
N ILE A 217 1.15 -13.68 0.10
CA ILE A 217 1.10 -12.29 -0.38
C ILE A 217 -0.35 -11.80 -0.43
N SER A 218 -1.29 -12.62 -0.92
CA SER A 218 -2.70 -12.22 -1.03
C SER A 218 -3.33 -11.91 0.33
N LEU A 219 -2.97 -12.66 1.38
CA LEU A 219 -3.48 -12.42 2.73
C LEU A 219 -2.97 -11.08 3.28
N GLU A 220 -1.67 -10.82 3.19
CA GLU A 220 -1.08 -9.55 3.65
C GLU A 220 -1.61 -8.36 2.82
N LEU A 221 -1.79 -8.55 1.51
CA LEU A 221 -2.35 -7.53 0.61
C LEU A 221 -3.82 -7.23 0.94
N LYS A 222 -4.65 -8.24 1.25
CA LYS A 222 -6.03 -8.03 1.70
C LYS A 222 -6.09 -7.17 2.97
N VAL A 223 -5.19 -7.42 3.93
CA VAL A 223 -5.10 -6.62 5.17
C VAL A 223 -4.63 -5.20 4.86
N LEU A 224 -3.60 -5.04 4.02
CA LEU A 224 -3.08 -3.73 3.61
C LEU A 224 -4.14 -2.85 2.96
N LEU A 225 -4.92 -3.42 2.03
CA LEU A 225 -5.96 -2.70 1.29
C LEU A 225 -7.20 -2.37 2.13
N ALA A 226 -7.41 -3.09 3.23
CA ALA A 226 -8.57 -2.87 4.12
C ALA A 226 -8.28 -1.88 5.26
N ALA A 227 -7.02 -1.47 5.44
CA ALA A 227 -6.62 -0.55 6.50
C ALA A 227 -7.22 0.87 6.31
N PRO A 228 -7.47 1.62 7.39
CA PRO A 228 -7.96 3.00 7.33
C PRO A 228 -7.01 4.00 6.72
N GLN A 229 -5.72 3.75 6.86
CA GLN A 229 -4.67 4.60 6.32
C GLN A 229 -3.53 3.72 5.85
N ALA A 230 -2.63 4.30 5.05
CA ALA A 230 -1.46 3.62 4.56
C ALA A 230 -0.60 3.09 5.72
N ASN A 231 -0.52 1.77 5.84
CA ASN A 231 0.39 1.12 6.77
C ASN A 231 1.73 0.87 6.06
N TRP A 232 2.67 1.80 6.21
CA TRP A 232 3.96 1.79 5.53
C TRP A 232 4.80 0.54 5.84
N TRP A 233 4.75 0.04 7.07
CA TRP A 233 5.47 -1.18 7.47
C TRP A 233 4.93 -2.41 6.76
N LEU A 234 3.59 -2.52 6.69
CA LEU A 234 2.94 -3.61 5.98
C LEU A 234 3.15 -3.50 4.47
N LEU A 235 3.14 -2.30 3.91
CA LEU A 235 3.48 -2.06 2.51
C LEU A 235 4.91 -2.54 2.21
N LEU A 236 5.90 -2.12 3.01
CA LEU A 236 7.28 -2.53 2.85
C LEU A 236 7.44 -4.06 2.95
N LYS A 237 6.77 -4.67 3.93
CA LYS A 237 6.73 -6.14 4.09
C LYS A 237 6.17 -6.81 2.83
N VAL A 238 5.03 -6.35 2.31
CA VAL A 238 4.37 -6.94 1.13
C VAL A 238 5.22 -6.79 -0.13
N LEU A 239 5.91 -5.66 -0.31
CA LEU A 239 6.78 -5.41 -1.45
C LEU A 239 8.05 -6.28 -1.42
N LEU A 240 8.62 -6.56 -0.23
CA LEU A 240 9.89 -7.28 -0.10
C LEU A 240 9.75 -8.77 0.25
N MET A 241 8.58 -9.21 0.73
CA MET A 241 8.38 -10.62 1.11
C MET A 241 8.51 -11.56 -0.10
N ARG A 242 8.94 -12.80 0.18
CA ARG A 242 9.07 -13.87 -0.82
C ARG A 242 9.92 -13.45 -2.01
N GLU A 243 11.11 -12.90 -1.72
CA GLU A 243 12.08 -12.45 -2.72
C GLU A 243 11.52 -11.36 -3.63
N ALA A 244 10.80 -10.40 -3.03
CA ALA A 244 10.17 -9.29 -3.72
C ALA A 244 9.27 -9.71 -4.90
N HIS A 245 8.56 -10.84 -4.80
CA HIS A 245 7.77 -11.40 -5.90
C HIS A 245 6.70 -10.43 -6.42
N LEU A 246 5.97 -9.76 -5.53
CA LEU A 246 4.97 -8.75 -5.94
C LEU A 246 5.64 -7.57 -6.63
N SER A 247 6.73 -7.05 -6.08
CA SER A 247 7.50 -5.98 -6.70
C SER A 247 7.95 -6.39 -8.10
N SER A 248 8.45 -7.62 -8.28
CA SER A 248 8.86 -8.13 -9.59
C SER A 248 7.70 -8.12 -10.58
N LEU A 249 6.51 -8.58 -10.19
CA LEU A 249 5.31 -8.50 -11.04
C LEU A 249 4.98 -7.07 -11.44
N ILE A 250 5.01 -6.14 -10.48
CA ILE A 250 4.76 -4.72 -10.72
C ILE A 250 5.82 -4.14 -11.67
N PHE A 251 7.11 -4.40 -11.46
CA PHE A 251 8.20 -3.96 -12.33
C PHE A 251 8.00 -4.41 -13.78
N HIS A 252 7.79 -5.71 -14.00
CA HIS A 252 7.61 -6.25 -15.34
C HIS A 252 6.38 -5.69 -16.06
N HIS A 253 5.32 -5.37 -15.30
CA HIS A 253 4.12 -4.74 -15.85
C HIS A 253 4.34 -3.25 -16.16
N LEU A 254 4.87 -2.48 -15.21
CA LEU A 254 5.02 -1.04 -15.34
C LEU A 254 6.08 -0.63 -16.35
N ILE A 255 7.24 -1.31 -16.42
CA ILE A 255 8.29 -1.00 -17.41
C ILE A 255 7.76 -1.15 -18.85
N ARG A 256 6.82 -2.07 -19.08
CA ARG A 256 6.19 -2.25 -20.40
C ARG A 256 5.17 -1.16 -20.75
N ASN A 257 4.63 -0.49 -19.74
CA ASN A 257 3.55 0.49 -19.85
C ASN A 257 3.99 1.88 -19.38
N LEU A 258 5.27 2.21 -19.57
CA LEU A 258 5.81 3.55 -19.32
C LEU A 258 5.35 4.54 -20.39
N PRO A 259 5.33 5.85 -20.06
CA PRO A 259 5.12 6.89 -21.06
C PRO A 259 6.26 6.82 -22.10
N SER A 260 6.01 7.31 -23.30
CA SER A 260 7.08 7.47 -24.30
C SER A 260 8.17 8.40 -23.76
N CYS A 261 9.43 8.18 -24.17
CA CYS A 261 10.57 8.97 -23.70
C CYS A 261 10.39 10.48 -23.91
N ASP A 262 9.70 10.88 -24.98
CA ASP A 262 9.39 12.29 -25.26
C ASP A 262 8.47 12.93 -24.22
N ASN A 263 7.59 12.11 -23.63
CA ASN A 263 6.63 12.49 -22.60
C ASN A 263 7.21 12.41 -21.18
N PHE A 264 8.48 12.06 -21.01
CA PHE A 264 9.11 12.14 -19.70
C PHE A 264 9.18 13.59 -19.21
N ILE A 265 8.72 13.77 -17.98
CA ILE A 265 8.79 15.06 -17.29
C ILE A 265 10.22 15.23 -16.76
N PRO A 266 10.84 16.42 -16.94
CA PRO A 266 12.17 16.68 -16.41
C PRO A 266 12.25 16.49 -14.90
N SER A 267 13.39 16.01 -14.41
CA SER A 267 13.63 15.68 -13.00
C SER A 267 13.27 16.83 -12.03
N SER A 268 13.59 18.09 -12.34
CA SER A 268 13.26 19.25 -11.50
C SER A 268 11.76 19.53 -11.34
N LYS A 269 10.94 19.05 -12.27
CA LYS A 269 9.47 19.23 -12.28
C LYS A 269 8.71 18.01 -11.78
N GLN A 270 9.42 16.98 -11.35
CA GLN A 270 8.78 15.79 -10.80
C GLN A 270 8.12 16.13 -9.46
N PRO A 271 6.90 15.62 -9.18
CA PRO A 271 6.17 15.93 -7.95
C PRO A 271 6.85 15.40 -6.69
N SER A 272 7.77 14.43 -6.83
CA SER A 272 8.63 13.94 -5.74
C SER A 272 9.73 14.93 -5.34
N VAL A 273 10.11 15.85 -6.25
CA VAL A 273 11.22 16.81 -6.07
C VAL A 273 10.69 18.22 -5.83
N SER A 274 9.77 18.69 -6.68
CA SER A 274 9.18 20.03 -6.57
C SER A 274 7.80 19.96 -5.92
N ARG A 275 7.72 20.46 -4.68
CA ARG A 275 6.46 20.60 -3.94
C ARG A 275 5.59 21.74 -4.48
N ASP A 276 6.17 22.66 -5.26
CA ASP A 276 5.45 23.78 -5.87
C ASP A 276 4.45 23.30 -6.95
N CYS A 277 4.69 22.12 -7.54
CA CYS A 277 3.78 21.47 -8.46
C CYS A 277 2.52 20.88 -7.81
N LEU A 278 2.49 20.74 -6.47
CA LEU A 278 1.39 20.17 -5.70
C LEU A 278 0.60 21.30 -5.02
N SER A 279 -0.05 22.12 -5.83
CA SER A 279 -0.62 23.41 -5.42
C SER A 279 -1.96 23.35 -4.67
N LYS A 280 -2.54 22.16 -4.41
CA LYS A 280 -3.83 22.03 -3.70
C LYS A 280 -3.68 21.20 -2.43
N LYS A 281 -3.91 21.87 -1.31
CA LYS A 281 -4.00 21.28 0.03
C LYS A 281 -5.18 20.29 0.04
N CYS A 282 -4.99 19.09 0.59
CA CYS A 282 -6.12 18.21 0.80
C CYS A 282 -7.03 18.79 1.90
N GLU A 283 -8.33 18.89 1.65
CA GLU A 283 -9.33 19.25 2.65
C GLU A 283 -9.70 18.07 3.57
N GLY A 284 -8.89 17.01 3.55
CA GLY A 284 -9.09 15.82 4.34
C GLY A 284 -9.02 16.10 5.85
N PHE A 285 -9.91 15.48 6.60
CA PHE A 285 -9.89 15.54 8.06
C PHE A 285 -8.53 15.03 8.60
N LEU A 286 -7.85 15.85 9.41
CA LEU A 286 -6.50 15.60 9.96
C LEU A 286 -5.35 15.49 8.92
N CYS A 287 -5.50 16.10 7.74
CA CYS A 287 -4.43 16.18 6.74
C CYS A 287 -3.18 16.91 7.30
N GLY A 288 -2.09 16.17 7.53
CA GLY A 288 -0.84 16.68 8.10
C GLY A 288 0.04 17.51 7.14
N LEU A 289 -0.52 18.00 6.02
CA LEU A 289 0.18 18.74 4.96
C LEU A 289 1.23 17.92 4.16
N GLU A 290 1.16 16.59 4.23
CA GLU A 290 2.02 15.64 3.50
C GLU A 290 1.27 14.90 2.37
N CYS A 291 0.05 15.34 2.06
CA CYS A 291 -0.80 14.76 1.03
C CYS A 291 -0.32 15.15 -0.39
N ASN A 292 0.50 14.32 -1.01
CA ASN A 292 0.84 14.49 -2.41
C ASN A 292 -0.22 13.78 -3.25
N ASP A 293 -1.20 14.52 -3.81
CA ASP A 293 -2.16 13.94 -4.75
C ASP A 293 -1.53 13.79 -6.14
N ILE A 294 -0.65 12.80 -6.23
CA ILE A 294 0.04 12.41 -7.45
C ILE A 294 -0.98 12.00 -8.53
N VAL A 295 -2.12 11.45 -8.13
CA VAL A 295 -3.17 11.03 -9.06
C VAL A 295 -3.80 12.26 -9.70
N GLN A 296 -4.17 13.26 -8.91
CA GLN A 296 -4.71 14.51 -9.44
C GLN A 296 -3.69 15.25 -10.31
N TRP A 297 -2.43 15.31 -9.90
CA TRP A 297 -1.37 15.90 -10.71
C TRP A 297 -1.19 15.16 -12.05
N ALA A 298 -1.24 13.82 -12.05
CA ALA A 298 -1.09 13.01 -13.24
C ALA A 298 -2.25 13.21 -14.22
N LEU A 299 -3.47 13.43 -13.73
CA LEU A 299 -4.65 13.72 -14.56
C LEU A 299 -4.51 15.00 -15.39
N GLU A 300 -3.69 15.95 -14.95
CA GLU A 300 -3.43 17.21 -15.66
C GLU A 300 -2.37 17.06 -16.76
N GLN A 301 -1.73 15.89 -16.89
CA GLN A 301 -0.67 15.62 -17.87
C GLN A 301 -1.22 15.00 -19.17
N ASN A 302 -0.43 15.09 -20.25
CA ASN A 302 -0.78 14.53 -21.56
C ASN A 302 -0.99 13.01 -21.56
N ASP A 303 -0.30 12.28 -20.67
CA ASP A 303 -0.42 10.83 -20.51
C ASP A 303 -0.61 10.48 -19.02
N PRO A 304 -1.85 10.54 -18.50
CA PRO A 304 -2.10 10.42 -17.07
C PRO A 304 -1.76 9.03 -16.52
N ILE A 305 -1.99 7.98 -17.30
CA ILE A 305 -1.70 6.59 -16.91
C ILE A 305 -0.20 6.36 -16.91
N GLY A 306 0.50 6.77 -17.98
CA GLY A 306 1.95 6.67 -18.05
C GLY A 306 2.65 7.43 -16.93
N GLN A 307 2.21 8.67 -16.62
CA GLN A 307 2.81 9.44 -15.54
C GLN A 307 2.55 8.82 -14.16
N SER A 308 1.36 8.26 -13.92
CA SER A 308 1.10 7.50 -12.69
C SER A 308 2.03 6.29 -12.56
N ASN A 309 2.21 5.53 -13.65
CA ASN A 309 3.11 4.38 -13.71
C ASN A 309 4.57 4.79 -13.46
N TYR A 310 5.00 5.95 -13.98
CA TYR A 310 6.32 6.52 -13.75
C TYR A 310 6.58 6.74 -12.26
N GLN A 311 5.66 7.40 -11.56
CA GLN A 311 5.81 7.70 -10.12
C GLN A 311 5.85 6.44 -9.26
N VAL A 312 4.97 5.47 -9.56
CA VAL A 312 4.95 4.19 -8.85
C VAL A 312 6.25 3.43 -9.07
N LEU A 313 6.75 3.39 -10.31
CA LEU A 313 7.99 2.68 -10.63
C LEU A 313 9.22 3.34 -9.99
N MET A 314 9.27 4.67 -9.96
CA MET A 314 10.33 5.42 -9.30
C MET A 314 10.34 5.13 -7.79
N GLY A 315 9.19 5.23 -7.12
CA GLY A 315 9.07 4.93 -5.68
C GLY A 315 9.41 3.47 -5.35
N LEU A 316 8.93 2.53 -6.18
CA LEU A 316 9.23 1.11 -6.01
C LEU A 316 10.72 0.81 -6.17
N THR A 317 11.38 1.44 -7.16
CA THR A 317 12.83 1.31 -7.38
C THR A 317 13.61 1.81 -6.18
N TYR A 318 13.25 2.96 -5.64
CA TYR A 318 13.87 3.50 -4.44
C TYR A 318 13.75 2.54 -3.24
N ILE A 319 12.54 2.01 -2.99
CA ILE A 319 12.28 1.07 -1.88
C ILE A 319 13.11 -0.21 -2.03
N VAL A 320 13.14 -0.81 -3.23
CA VAL A 320 13.85 -2.07 -3.45
C VAL A 320 15.36 -1.91 -3.32
N ILE A 321 15.92 -0.77 -3.75
CA ILE A 321 17.35 -0.51 -3.60
C ILE A 321 17.71 -0.21 -2.14
N MET A 322 16.90 0.60 -1.44
CA MET A 322 17.21 1.02 -0.07
C MET A 322 17.00 -0.08 0.98
N ALA A 323 15.96 -0.90 0.82
CA ALA A 323 15.55 -1.87 1.84
C ALA A 323 15.65 -3.33 1.38
N GLY A 324 15.79 -3.58 0.08
CA GLY A 324 15.93 -4.91 -0.48
C GLY A 324 17.37 -5.44 -0.42
N LYS A 325 17.53 -6.73 -0.71
CA LYS A 325 18.83 -7.38 -0.88
C LYS A 325 19.26 -7.30 -2.35
N THR A 326 20.53 -7.57 -2.63
CA THR A 326 21.06 -7.71 -4.00
C THR A 326 20.24 -8.70 -4.84
N SER A 327 19.78 -9.81 -4.24
CA SER A 327 18.91 -10.78 -4.91
C SER A 327 17.56 -10.19 -5.34
N ASP A 328 17.02 -9.26 -4.55
CA ASP A 328 15.74 -8.63 -4.83
C ASP A 328 15.89 -7.64 -5.99
N ILE A 329 16.97 -6.85 -6.01
CA ILE A 329 17.33 -5.95 -7.14
C ILE A 329 17.44 -6.77 -8.44
N ASN A 330 18.13 -7.90 -8.40
CA ASN A 330 18.30 -8.77 -9.56
C ASN A 330 16.98 -9.36 -10.07
N LYS A 331 16.12 -9.85 -9.17
CA LYS A 331 14.82 -10.46 -9.54
C LYS A 331 13.76 -9.44 -9.96
N THR A 332 13.94 -8.18 -9.62
CA THR A 332 12.99 -7.11 -9.88
C THR A 332 13.46 -6.22 -11.03
N LEU A 333 14.24 -5.19 -10.73
CA LEU A 333 14.70 -4.17 -11.67
C LEU A 333 15.49 -4.77 -12.82
N ILE A 334 16.56 -5.51 -12.52
CA ILE A 334 17.48 -6.07 -13.52
C ILE A 334 16.73 -7.03 -14.45
N SER A 335 16.02 -8.02 -13.89
CA SER A 335 15.25 -8.96 -14.69
C SER A 335 14.19 -8.28 -15.56
N ALA A 336 13.56 -7.21 -15.07
CA ALA A 336 12.56 -6.48 -15.83
C ALA A 336 13.18 -5.62 -16.95
N LEU A 337 14.38 -5.07 -16.75
CA LEU A 337 15.15 -4.37 -17.80
C LEU A 337 15.61 -5.33 -18.90
N GLU A 338 16.20 -6.48 -18.54
CA GLU A 338 16.64 -7.51 -19.51
C GLU A 338 15.50 -8.06 -20.36
N LYS A 339 14.32 -8.27 -19.74
CA LYS A 339 13.13 -8.78 -20.44
C LYS A 339 12.30 -7.69 -21.10
N SER A 340 12.69 -6.43 -20.96
CA SER A 340 12.00 -5.34 -21.64
C SER A 340 12.30 -5.44 -23.14
N LYS A 341 11.25 -5.31 -23.97
CA LYS A 341 11.40 -5.26 -25.44
C LYS A 341 11.94 -3.91 -25.92
N MET A 342 12.16 -2.97 -24.99
CA MET A 342 12.73 -1.65 -25.25
C MET A 342 14.24 -1.83 -25.34
N ASN A 343 14.75 -2.07 -26.55
CA ASN A 343 16.18 -2.29 -26.79
C ASN A 343 17.08 -1.13 -26.32
N ASP A 344 16.51 0.04 -26.04
CA ASP A 344 17.25 1.25 -25.72
C ASP A 344 17.20 1.65 -24.24
N TRP A 345 16.78 0.78 -23.31
CA TRP A 345 16.70 1.14 -21.89
C TRP A 345 18.03 1.69 -21.34
N ALA A 346 19.15 1.14 -21.80
CA ALA A 346 20.49 1.52 -21.36
C ALA A 346 21.03 2.78 -22.09
N SER A 347 20.36 3.28 -23.13
CA SER A 347 20.82 4.45 -23.91
C SER A 347 21.05 5.69 -23.03
N CYS A 348 20.30 5.82 -21.94
CA CYS A 348 20.45 6.89 -20.95
C CYS A 348 21.78 6.85 -20.17
N LEU A 349 22.51 5.72 -20.21
CA LEU A 349 23.81 5.54 -19.58
C LEU A 349 24.99 5.79 -20.53
N ASP A 350 24.75 6.15 -21.79
CA ASP A 350 25.82 6.56 -22.70
C ASP A 350 26.44 7.89 -22.22
N ARG A 351 27.77 8.02 -22.33
CA ARG A 351 28.51 9.27 -22.06
C ARG A 351 27.94 10.51 -22.76
N ARG A 352 27.19 10.35 -23.86
CA ARG A 352 26.50 11.43 -24.59
C ARG A 352 25.20 11.91 -23.93
N GLN A 353 24.68 11.21 -22.93
CA GLN A 353 23.38 11.50 -22.32
C GLN A 353 23.48 12.08 -20.89
N VAL A 354 24.69 12.43 -20.42
CA VAL A 354 24.93 12.93 -19.06
C VAL A 354 24.06 14.15 -18.71
N TRP A 355 23.85 15.04 -19.68
CA TRP A 355 23.09 16.28 -19.51
C TRP A 355 21.57 16.13 -19.63
N ASN A 356 21.07 14.97 -20.08
CA ASN A 356 19.64 14.78 -20.34
C ASN A 356 18.85 14.77 -19.02
N GLN A 357 17.90 15.70 -18.88
CA GLN A 357 17.00 15.79 -17.71
C GLN A 357 15.72 14.96 -17.86
N LYS A 358 15.42 14.44 -19.05
CA LYS A 358 14.31 13.52 -19.30
C LYS A 358 14.79 12.09 -19.15
N ARG A 359 14.59 11.52 -17.96
CA ARG A 359 15.18 10.24 -17.57
C ARG A 359 14.11 9.19 -17.24
N PRO A 360 14.39 7.89 -17.46
CA PRO A 360 13.49 6.84 -17.02
C PRO A 360 13.39 6.83 -15.49
N PRO A 361 12.27 6.36 -14.93
CA PRO A 361 11.97 6.49 -13.50
C PRO A 361 12.92 5.70 -12.59
N TRP A 362 13.43 4.56 -13.06
CA TRP A 362 14.39 3.76 -12.30
C TRP A 362 15.73 4.48 -12.15
N LEU A 363 16.15 5.25 -13.17
CA LEU A 363 17.38 6.02 -13.14
C LEU A 363 17.23 7.18 -12.17
N GLU A 364 16.13 7.93 -12.26
CA GLU A 364 15.86 9.04 -11.35
C GLU A 364 15.80 8.58 -9.88
N ALA A 365 15.17 7.42 -9.62
CA ALA A 365 15.13 6.82 -8.30
C ALA A 365 16.53 6.52 -7.71
N ILE A 366 17.48 6.10 -8.55
CA ILE A 366 18.87 5.88 -8.12
C ILE A 366 19.56 7.21 -7.80
N LEU A 367 19.32 8.26 -8.58
CA LEU A 367 19.95 9.58 -8.37
C LEU A 367 19.45 10.26 -7.09
N HIS A 368 18.23 9.98 -6.66
CA HIS A 368 17.69 10.41 -5.36
C HIS A 368 18.52 9.95 -4.15
N LEU A 369 19.36 8.91 -4.30
CA LEU A 369 20.31 8.48 -3.26
C LEU A 369 21.49 9.43 -3.12
N ILE A 370 21.84 10.13 -4.21
CA ILE A 370 23.04 10.97 -4.32
C ILE A 370 22.70 12.44 -4.06
N TYR A 371 21.54 12.91 -4.51
CA TYR A 371 21.14 14.31 -4.41
C TYR A 371 21.36 14.98 -3.05
N PRO A 372 21.06 14.35 -1.89
CA PRO A 372 21.27 14.98 -0.59
C PRO A 372 22.75 15.26 -0.28
N ILE A 373 23.66 14.52 -0.88
CA ILE A 373 25.11 14.57 -0.60
C ILE A 373 25.82 15.61 -1.48
N LEU A 374 25.22 16.01 -2.60
CA LEU A 374 25.86 16.87 -3.60
C LEU A 374 25.88 18.36 -3.26
N GLY A 375 25.08 18.81 -2.28
CA GLY A 375 24.97 20.24 -1.93
C GLY A 375 26.33 20.93 -1.70
N PRO A 376 27.20 20.38 -0.82
CA PRO A 376 28.53 20.95 -0.58
C PRO A 376 29.42 20.98 -1.82
N ILE A 377 29.39 19.93 -2.65
CA ILE A 377 30.20 19.84 -3.88
C ILE A 377 29.80 20.93 -4.86
N VAL A 378 28.49 21.12 -5.06
CA VAL A 378 27.96 22.13 -5.95
C VAL A 378 28.38 23.52 -5.48
N HIS A 379 28.26 23.82 -4.18
CA HIS A 379 28.69 25.10 -3.62
C HIS A 379 30.20 25.35 -3.82
N MET A 380 31.05 24.34 -3.59
CA MET A 380 32.49 24.46 -3.81
C MET A 380 32.84 24.70 -5.29
N LEU A 381 32.17 24.02 -6.22
CA LEU A 381 32.41 24.19 -7.65
C LEU A 381 31.94 25.56 -8.14
N VAL A 382 30.76 26.02 -7.73
CA VAL A 382 30.25 27.35 -8.07
C VAL A 382 31.18 28.44 -7.54
N SER A 383 31.60 28.34 -6.27
CA SER A 383 32.55 29.28 -5.66
C SER A 383 33.89 29.29 -6.38
N ALA A 384 34.44 28.11 -6.73
CA ALA A 384 35.71 28.01 -7.45
C ALA A 384 35.64 28.71 -8.81
N VAL A 385 34.57 28.49 -9.58
CA VAL A 385 34.36 29.14 -10.89
C VAL A 385 34.19 30.66 -10.74
N GLN A 386 33.46 31.12 -9.73
CA GLN A 386 33.34 32.55 -9.41
C GLN A 386 34.70 33.19 -9.06
N THR A 387 35.60 32.44 -8.41
CA THR A 387 36.98 32.87 -8.12
C THR A 387 37.95 32.73 -9.30
N THR A 388 37.45 32.66 -10.55
CA THR A 388 38.20 32.57 -11.81
C THR A 388 38.94 31.24 -12.06
N ALA A 389 38.53 30.14 -11.41
CA ALA A 389 39.06 28.83 -11.75
C ALA A 389 38.73 28.46 -13.21
N SER A 390 39.72 27.96 -13.94
CA SER A 390 39.50 27.40 -15.28
C SER A 390 38.61 26.15 -15.24
N MET A 391 37.96 25.82 -16.37
CA MET A 391 37.14 24.60 -16.44
C MET A 391 37.93 23.33 -16.08
N TYR A 392 39.20 23.23 -16.48
CA TYR A 392 40.05 22.09 -16.14
C TYR A 392 40.30 21.97 -14.63
N GLN A 393 40.49 23.10 -13.95
CA GLN A 393 40.63 23.13 -12.49
C GLN A 393 39.32 22.74 -11.81
N ALA A 394 38.17 23.23 -12.30
CA ALA A 394 36.85 22.84 -11.78
C ALA A 394 36.57 21.34 -11.98
N MET A 395 36.94 20.77 -13.13
CA MET A 395 36.84 19.32 -13.37
C MET A 395 37.71 18.51 -12.40
N SER A 396 38.98 18.91 -12.21
CA SER A 396 39.87 18.26 -11.25
C SER A 396 39.35 18.35 -9.82
N LEU A 397 38.78 19.51 -9.45
CA LEU A 397 38.14 19.71 -8.16
C LEU A 397 36.93 18.78 -7.99
N SER A 398 36.08 18.63 -9.01
CA SER A 398 34.91 17.74 -8.95
C SER A 398 35.30 16.27 -8.69
N LEU A 399 36.37 15.78 -9.34
CA LEU A 399 36.88 14.43 -9.12
C LEU A 399 37.44 14.26 -7.71
N SER A 400 38.16 15.26 -7.21
CA SER A 400 38.70 15.26 -5.85
C SER A 400 37.56 15.23 -4.82
N CYS A 401 36.53 16.05 -5.02
CA CYS A 401 35.34 16.06 -4.17
C CYS A 401 34.62 14.71 -4.16
N PHE A 402 34.48 14.05 -5.31
CA PHE A 402 33.87 12.72 -5.35
C PHE A 402 34.73 11.65 -4.66
N SER A 403 36.06 11.75 -4.74
CA SER A 403 36.95 10.83 -4.02
C SER A 403 36.85 10.98 -2.50
N GLU A 404 36.65 12.21 -2.01
CA GLU A 404 36.49 12.50 -0.58
C GLU A 404 35.07 12.19 -0.07
N MET A 405 34.06 12.27 -0.94
CA MET A 405 32.65 11.96 -0.61
C MET A 405 32.38 10.45 -0.54
N TRP A 406 33.36 9.60 -0.83
CA TRP A 406 33.18 8.15 -0.93
C TRP A 406 32.51 7.55 0.32
N ASP A 407 32.93 7.99 1.51
CA ASP A 407 32.42 7.48 2.79
C ASP A 407 30.96 7.89 3.08
N CYS A 408 30.43 8.89 2.36
CA CYS A 408 29.06 9.37 2.52
C CYS A 408 28.06 8.66 1.59
N ILE A 409 28.53 7.92 0.58
CA ILE A 409 27.69 7.26 -0.42
C ILE A 409 27.10 5.97 0.16
N PRO A 410 25.77 5.73 0.06
CA PRO A 410 25.16 4.50 0.55
C PRO A 410 25.67 3.24 -0.18
N ASP A 411 25.96 2.15 0.54
CA ASP A 411 26.39 0.87 -0.03
C ASP A 411 25.41 0.30 -1.09
N CYS A 412 24.11 0.61 -0.93
CA CYS A 412 23.09 0.20 -1.88
C CYS A 412 23.27 0.83 -3.26
N PHE A 413 23.86 2.03 -3.34
CA PHE A 413 24.22 2.69 -4.59
C PHE A 413 25.34 1.95 -5.33
N TYR A 414 26.36 1.49 -4.60
CA TYR A 414 27.41 0.64 -5.18
C TYR A 414 26.83 -0.69 -5.68
N THR A 415 25.97 -1.31 -4.87
CA THR A 415 25.34 -2.59 -5.22
C THR A 415 24.54 -2.49 -6.51
N VAL A 416 23.69 -1.47 -6.67
CA VAL A 416 22.87 -1.31 -7.89
C VAL A 416 23.71 -0.95 -9.11
N THR A 417 24.74 -0.11 -8.95
CA THR A 417 25.63 0.24 -10.08
C THR A 417 26.45 -0.94 -10.56
N ASN A 418 26.88 -1.82 -9.66
CA ASN A 418 27.56 -3.06 -10.04
C ASN A 418 26.60 -4.00 -10.80
N CYS A 419 25.38 -4.22 -10.31
CA CYS A 419 24.37 -5.02 -11.01
C CYS A 419 24.02 -4.46 -12.40
N LEU A 420 23.93 -3.13 -12.55
CA LEU A 420 23.68 -2.50 -13.85
C LEU A 420 24.87 -2.64 -14.81
N SER A 421 26.10 -2.61 -14.28
CA SER A 421 27.32 -2.77 -15.09
C SER A 421 27.42 -4.17 -15.69
N GLU A 422 26.92 -5.19 -15.00
CA GLU A 422 26.93 -6.59 -15.46
C GLU A 422 25.98 -6.84 -16.66
N ILE A 423 24.88 -6.10 -16.76
CA ILE A 423 23.87 -6.25 -17.82
C ILE A 423 23.99 -5.24 -18.95
N LEU A 424 25.02 -4.38 -18.92
CA LEU A 424 25.15 -3.28 -19.87
C LEU A 424 25.43 -3.81 -21.30
N PRO A 425 24.67 -3.37 -22.33
CA PRO A 425 24.97 -3.72 -23.70
C PRO A 425 26.35 -3.19 -24.15
N ALA A 426 27.08 -3.99 -24.94
CA ALA A 426 28.45 -3.66 -25.39
C ALA A 426 28.56 -2.36 -26.22
N GLU A 427 27.45 -1.89 -26.80
CA GLU A 427 27.39 -0.66 -27.60
C GLU A 427 27.46 0.61 -26.74
N ILE A 428 27.07 0.51 -25.46
CA ILE A 428 26.91 1.66 -24.58
C ILE A 428 28.17 1.83 -23.75
N ARG A 429 28.76 3.02 -23.84
CA ARG A 429 29.98 3.37 -23.10
C ARG A 429 29.69 4.48 -22.09
N PRO A 430 29.61 4.15 -20.79
CA PRO A 430 29.45 5.15 -19.74
C PRO A 430 30.73 5.97 -19.59
N LEU A 431 30.62 7.12 -18.92
CA LEU A 431 31.76 8.00 -18.66
C LEU A 431 32.85 7.26 -17.88
N GLY A 432 34.06 7.21 -18.44
CA GLY A 432 35.19 6.50 -17.85
C GLY A 432 35.00 4.98 -17.74
N ASP A 433 34.16 4.39 -18.60
CA ASP A 433 33.78 2.97 -18.59
C ASP A 433 33.20 2.51 -17.23
N SER A 434 32.64 3.45 -16.46
CA SER A 434 32.05 3.21 -15.15
C SER A 434 30.65 3.80 -15.05
N VAL A 435 29.65 2.94 -14.81
CA VAL A 435 28.27 3.37 -14.54
C VAL A 435 28.22 4.26 -13.29
N LEU A 436 29.04 3.98 -12.28
CA LEU A 436 29.12 4.76 -11.05
C LEU A 436 29.48 6.22 -11.32
N ILE A 437 30.56 6.45 -12.08
CA ILE A 437 31.03 7.80 -12.42
C ILE A 437 29.99 8.52 -13.27
N GLN A 438 29.41 7.83 -14.25
CA GLN A 438 28.32 8.35 -15.07
C GLN A 438 27.17 8.89 -14.21
N LEU A 439 26.69 8.10 -13.23
CA LEU A 439 25.58 8.50 -12.36
C LEU A 439 25.92 9.69 -11.45
N LEU A 440 27.15 9.75 -10.91
CA LEU A 440 27.60 10.89 -10.10
C LEU A 440 27.57 12.20 -10.89
N TYR A 441 28.05 12.18 -12.14
CA TYR A 441 28.02 13.37 -13.00
C TYR A 441 26.62 13.72 -13.49
N ILE A 442 25.78 12.74 -13.78
CA ILE A 442 24.35 12.94 -14.10
C ILE A 442 23.64 13.68 -12.96
N ALA A 443 23.86 13.25 -11.72
CA ALA A 443 23.28 13.88 -10.54
C ALA A 443 23.86 15.28 -10.28
N LEU A 444 25.18 15.45 -10.40
CA LEU A 444 25.86 16.73 -10.24
C LEU A 444 25.34 17.77 -11.25
N TYR A 445 25.17 17.37 -12.51
CA TYR A 445 24.66 18.26 -13.55
C TYR A 445 23.24 18.72 -13.24
N SER A 446 22.36 17.82 -12.79
CA SER A 446 20.99 18.20 -12.36
C SER A 446 21.00 19.20 -11.21
N LYS A 447 21.89 19.01 -10.22
CA LYS A 447 22.01 19.95 -9.09
C LYS A 447 22.61 21.30 -9.47
N LEU A 448 23.54 21.33 -10.41
CA LEU A 448 24.07 22.59 -10.96
C LEU A 448 22.98 23.38 -11.70
N LEU A 449 22.11 22.70 -12.46
CA LEU A 449 20.96 23.35 -13.11
C LEU A 449 19.96 23.89 -12.10
N GLU A 450 19.66 23.14 -11.04
CA GLU A 450 18.78 23.60 -9.95
C GLU A 450 19.33 24.88 -9.30
N VAL A 451 20.63 24.93 -8.98
CA VAL A 451 21.25 26.14 -8.43
C VAL A 451 21.18 27.30 -9.40
N ALA A 452 21.47 27.08 -10.69
CA ALA A 452 21.37 28.12 -11.71
C ALA A 452 19.95 28.68 -11.85
N GLU A 453 18.92 27.84 -11.77
CA GLU A 453 17.51 28.27 -11.77
C GLU A 453 17.19 29.10 -10.51
N THR A 454 17.66 28.68 -9.33
CA THR A 454 17.42 29.44 -8.09
C THR A 454 18.12 30.80 -8.08
N GLU A 455 19.34 30.91 -8.61
CA GLU A 455 20.06 32.18 -8.73
C GLU A 455 19.34 33.13 -9.71
N ALA A 456 18.90 32.62 -10.87
CA ALA A 456 18.14 33.39 -11.83
C ALA A 456 16.80 33.92 -11.27
N GLU A 457 16.12 33.13 -10.42
CA GLU A 457 14.92 33.59 -9.73
C GLU A 457 15.20 34.69 -8.70
N VAL A 458 16.33 34.60 -7.98
CA VAL A 458 16.75 35.61 -7.00
C VAL A 458 17.07 36.93 -7.70
N GLU A 459 17.81 36.87 -8.81
CA GLU A 459 18.09 38.05 -9.65
C GLU A 459 16.81 38.68 -10.18
N ALA A 460 15.89 37.88 -10.72
CA ALA A 460 14.60 38.38 -11.22
C ALA A 460 13.72 39.00 -10.12
N LYS A 461 13.81 38.51 -8.87
CA LYS A 461 13.12 39.10 -7.72
C LYS A 461 13.78 40.42 -7.28
N ALA A 462 15.11 40.50 -7.29
CA ALA A 462 15.85 41.71 -6.98
C ALA A 462 15.58 42.85 -7.98
N ASP A 463 15.53 42.53 -9.28
CA ASP A 463 15.21 43.50 -10.34
C ASP A 463 13.79 44.05 -10.21
N ARG A 464 12.81 43.22 -9.82
CA ARG A 464 11.43 43.65 -9.55
C ARG A 464 11.33 44.56 -8.32
N GLN A 465 12.17 44.33 -7.31
CA GLN A 465 12.24 45.20 -6.12
C GLN A 465 12.91 46.55 -6.44
N HIS A 466 13.97 46.57 -7.25
CA HIS A 466 14.58 47.81 -7.73
C HIS A 466 13.65 48.63 -8.64
N ALA A 467 12.85 47.98 -9.49
CA ALA A 467 11.86 48.67 -10.34
C ALA A 467 10.69 49.29 -9.55
N SER A 468 10.34 48.75 -8.38
CA SER A 468 9.29 49.30 -7.51
C SER A 468 9.78 50.39 -6.55
N ALA A 469 11.08 50.45 -6.26
CA ALA A 469 11.70 51.52 -5.45
C ALA A 469 12.09 52.77 -6.26
N GLY A 470 12.09 52.70 -7.60
CA GLY A 470 12.48 53.78 -8.52
C GLY A 470 11.35 54.70 -9.00
N GLY A 471 10.22 54.79 -8.29
CA GLY A 471 9.13 55.72 -8.61
C GLY A 471 9.52 57.18 -8.31
N PRO A 472 9.33 58.15 -9.23
CA PRO A 472 9.90 59.48 -9.09
C PRO A 472 9.22 60.31 -8.00
N ASN A 473 10.04 60.82 -7.06
CA ASN A 473 9.73 61.99 -6.24
C ASN A 473 9.55 63.20 -7.17
N ALA A 474 8.33 63.45 -7.62
CA ALA A 474 7.94 64.73 -8.20
C ALA A 474 7.67 65.73 -7.07
N SER A 475 8.64 66.61 -6.90
CA SER A 475 8.58 67.82 -6.09
C SER A 475 7.34 68.68 -6.36
N SER A 476 6.75 69.13 -5.26
CA SER A 476 5.80 70.23 -5.12
C SER A 476 6.18 71.51 -5.87
N SER A 477 5.24 72.10 -6.61
CA SER A 477 5.10 73.57 -6.71
C SER A 477 3.71 73.99 -7.20
N SER A 478 2.94 74.55 -6.26
CA SER A 478 2.05 75.72 -6.37
C SER A 478 1.04 75.86 -7.53
N GLY A 479 -0.24 75.90 -7.17
CA GLY A 479 -1.31 76.48 -7.98
C GLY A 479 -2.54 76.77 -7.11
N ALA A 480 -2.53 77.92 -6.44
CA ALA A 480 -3.73 78.57 -5.91
C ALA A 480 -4.21 79.61 -6.92
N ALA A 481 -5.54 79.78 -6.97
CA ALA A 481 -6.36 80.60 -7.87
C ALA A 481 -6.72 79.95 -9.22
#